data_AF-A0A662WYP6-F1
#
_entry.id   AF-A0A662WYP6-F1
#
_cell.length_a   1.000
_cell.length_b   1.000
_cell.length_c   1.000
_cell.angle_alpha   90.00
_cell.angle_beta   90.00
_cell.angle_gamma   90.00
#
_symmetry.space_group_name_H-M   'P 1'
#
loop_
_entity.id
_entity.type
_entity.pdbx_description
1 polymer ?
#
loop_
_entity_poly.entity_id
_entity_poly.type
_entity_poly.pdbx_seq_one_letter_code
_entity_poly.pdbx_strand_id
1 'polypeptide(L)'
;MAPSSTSVDLSVLRNGIPTELPTHPGVHPDPSVPRAPRRNIDGLSKDELVLAVQNALRYFPEPMHATLAPEFAQELKDEGHIYMH
;
A
#
# COMPACT_ATOMS: atom_id res chain seq x y z
N MET A 1 -40.29 1.35 -4.17
CA MET A 1 -39.41 1.30 -2.97
C MET A 1 -38.13 2.01 -3.37
N ALA A 2 -37.97 3.29 -3.01
CA ALA A 2 -36.81 4.07 -3.41
C ALA A 2 -35.57 3.57 -2.63
N PRO A 3 -34.39 3.46 -3.26
CA PRO A 3 -33.18 3.10 -2.54
C PRO A 3 -32.86 4.21 -1.54
N SER A 4 -32.87 3.86 -0.26
CA SER A 4 -32.45 4.74 0.81
C SER A 4 -31.03 5.21 0.55
N SER A 5 -30.84 6.52 0.38
CA SER A 5 -29.55 7.16 0.21
C SER A 5 -28.77 7.03 1.51
N THR A 6 -27.97 5.98 1.66
CA THR A 6 -27.06 5.84 2.80
C THR A 6 -26.00 6.92 2.65
N SER A 7 -26.04 7.96 3.48
CA SER A 7 -24.97 8.96 3.52
C SER A 7 -23.70 8.26 3.97
N VAL A 8 -22.72 8.17 3.08
CA VAL A 8 -21.39 7.62 3.41
C VAL A 8 -20.72 8.57 4.39
N ASP A 9 -20.24 8.05 5.53
CA ASP A 9 -19.45 8.83 6.48
C ASP A 9 -18.04 9.04 5.91
N LEU A 10 -17.69 10.30 5.64
CA LEU A 10 -16.40 10.72 5.10
C LEU A 10 -15.47 11.32 6.17
N SER A 11 -15.84 11.27 7.45
CA SER A 11 -15.04 11.80 8.55
C SER A 11 -13.61 11.23 8.59
N VAL A 12 -13.45 9.98 8.17
CA VAL A 12 -12.16 9.24 8.08
C VAL A 12 -11.10 9.91 7.21
N LEU A 13 -11.49 10.72 6.23
CA LEU A 13 -10.56 11.39 5.29
C LEU A 13 -9.61 12.38 5.99
N ARG A 14 -9.92 12.80 7.21
CA ARG A 14 -9.12 13.77 8.00
C ARG A 14 -8.01 13.10 8.81
N ASN A 15 -8.01 11.78 8.91
CA ASN A 15 -7.14 11.04 9.82
C ASN A 15 -5.71 10.87 9.31
N GLY A 16 -5.47 11.02 7.99
CA GLY A 16 -4.16 10.78 7.41
C GLY A 16 -3.71 9.33 7.60
N ILE A 17 -2.46 9.12 8.04
CA ILE A 17 -1.95 7.80 8.40
C ILE A 17 -2.54 7.40 9.76
N PRO A 18 -3.32 6.31 9.84
CA PRO A 18 -3.90 5.87 11.10
C PRO A 18 -2.80 5.42 12.08
N THR A 19 -3.05 5.55 13.39
CA THR A 19 -2.11 5.12 14.45
C THR A 19 -1.99 3.61 14.57
N GLU A 20 -3.00 2.87 14.12
CA GLU A 20 -3.01 1.43 14.03
C GLU A 20 -3.12 1.04 12.55
N LEU A 21 -2.28 0.10 12.12
CA LEU A 21 -2.33 -0.37 10.75
C LEU A 21 -3.63 -1.17 10.53
N PRO A 22 -4.33 -0.94 9.41
CA PRO A 22 -5.44 -1.81 9.02
C PRO A 22 -4.91 -3.22 8.70
N THR A 23 -5.83 -4.18 8.65
CA THR A 23 -5.51 -5.52 8.13
C THR A 23 -5.11 -5.39 6.66
N HIS A 24 -3.96 -5.96 6.30
CA HIS A 24 -3.48 -6.00 4.93
C HIS A 24 -4.56 -6.63 4.01
N PRO A 25 -5.01 -5.94 2.94
CA PRO A 25 -6.17 -6.37 2.14
C PRO A 25 -5.82 -7.52 1.17
N GLY A 26 -4.54 -7.85 1.02
CA GLY A 26 -4.03 -8.84 0.09
C GLY A 26 -3.65 -8.21 -1.25
N VAL A 27 -3.04 -9.01 -2.13
CA VAL A 27 -2.45 -8.53 -3.41
C VAL A 27 -3.52 -8.10 -4.43
N HIS A 28 -4.76 -8.59 -4.32
CA HIS A 28 -5.86 -8.22 -5.20
C HIS A 28 -7.20 -8.40 -4.49
N PRO A 29 -7.63 -7.42 -3.67
CA PRO A 29 -8.82 -7.57 -2.84
C PRO A 29 -10.12 -7.63 -3.65
N ASP A 30 -10.14 -7.02 -4.84
CA ASP A 30 -11.30 -7.01 -5.73
C ASP A 30 -10.97 -7.55 -7.14
N PRO A 31 -11.31 -8.82 -7.43
CA PRO A 31 -11.13 -9.45 -8.74
C PRO A 31 -11.81 -8.73 -9.92
N SER A 32 -12.83 -7.91 -9.65
CA SER A 32 -13.58 -7.20 -10.68
C SER A 32 -12.84 -5.97 -11.22
N VAL A 33 -11.83 -5.49 -10.49
CA VAL A 33 -11.06 -4.30 -10.86
C VAL A 33 -9.76 -4.71 -11.55
N PRO A 34 -9.48 -4.23 -12.78
CA PRO A 34 -8.24 -4.56 -13.48
C PRO A 34 -7.03 -3.97 -12.74
N ARG A 35 -5.93 -4.74 -12.66
CA ARG A 35 -4.65 -4.25 -12.12
C ARG A 35 -3.74 -3.70 -13.21
N ALA A 36 -2.88 -2.77 -12.80
CA ALA A 36 -1.75 -2.36 -13.62
C ALA A 36 -0.77 -3.55 -13.83
N PRO A 37 -0.10 -3.63 -15.00
CA PRO A 37 0.95 -4.60 -15.22
C PRO A 37 2.16 -4.35 -14.31
N ARG A 38 2.97 -5.39 -14.07
CA ARG A 38 4.23 -5.29 -13.31
C ARG A 38 5.15 -4.25 -13.96
N ARG A 39 5.70 -3.33 -13.16
CA ARG A 39 6.72 -2.39 -13.61
C ARG A 39 8.09 -3.05 -13.69
N ASN A 40 8.88 -2.67 -14.70
CA ASN A 40 10.23 -3.19 -14.83
C ASN A 40 11.16 -2.51 -13.82
N ILE A 41 11.73 -3.31 -12.91
CA ILE A 41 12.70 -2.88 -11.89
C ILE A 41 14.07 -3.56 -12.08
N ASP A 42 14.27 -4.30 -13.16
CA ASP A 42 15.46 -5.14 -13.37
C ASP A 42 16.74 -4.31 -13.55
N GLY A 43 16.60 -3.00 -13.83
CA GLY A 43 17.70 -2.04 -13.88
C GLY A 43 18.10 -1.46 -12.52
N LEU A 44 17.38 -1.78 -11.43
CA LEU A 44 17.72 -1.30 -10.09
C LEU A 44 18.73 -2.23 -9.42
N SER A 45 19.75 -1.62 -8.83
CA SER A 45 20.68 -2.28 -7.93
C SER A 45 20.02 -2.65 -6.61
N LYS A 46 20.68 -3.55 -5.86
CA LYS A 46 20.21 -3.93 -4.51
C LYS A 46 20.06 -2.71 -3.58
N ASP A 47 20.98 -1.76 -3.67
CA ASP A 47 20.95 -0.56 -2.82
C ASP A 47 19.80 0.37 -3.21
N GLU A 48 19.47 0.46 -4.50
CA GLU A 48 18.30 1.21 -4.97
C GLU A 48 16.98 0.57 -4.54
N LEU A 49 16.90 -0.77 -4.52
CA LEU A 49 15.74 -1.48 -3.98
C LEU A 49 15.56 -1.22 -2.48
N VAL A 50 16.66 -1.26 -1.70
CA VAL A 50 16.64 -0.91 -0.27
C VAL A 50 16.22 0.53 -0.08
N LEU A 51 16.77 1.46 -0.87
CA LEU A 51 16.42 2.87 -0.82
C LEU A 51 14.95 3.11 -1.17
N ALA A 52 14.38 2.37 -2.13
CA ALA A 52 12.98 2.47 -2.48
C ALA A 52 12.06 2.10 -1.30
N VAL A 53 12.38 1.02 -0.58
CA VAL A 53 11.65 0.62 0.64
C VAL A 53 11.81 1.68 1.74
N GLN A 54 13.03 2.18 1.96
CA GLN A 54 13.26 3.26 2.92
C GLN A 54 12.49 4.54 2.57
N ASN A 55 12.38 4.88 1.28
CA ASN A 55 11.61 6.03 0.81
C ASN A 55 10.12 5.87 1.15
N ALA A 56 9.56 4.68 0.97
CA ALA A 56 8.18 4.39 1.32
C ALA A 56 7.93 4.47 2.84
N LEU A 57 8.86 3.96 3.65
CA LEU A 57 8.75 3.98 5.11
C LEU A 57 8.78 5.39 5.73
N ARG A 58 9.25 6.41 5.02
CA ARG A 58 9.27 7.82 5.51
C ARG A 58 7.89 8.37 5.83
N TYR A 59 6.83 7.80 5.25
CA TYR A 59 5.45 8.23 5.51
C TYR A 59 4.86 7.61 6.78
N PHE A 60 5.53 6.64 7.40
CA PHE A 60 5.01 5.87 8.52
C PHE A 60 5.84 6.06 9.80
N PRO A 61 5.20 6.05 10.98
CA PRO A 61 5.90 5.97 12.27
C PRO A 61 6.83 4.75 12.37
N GLU A 62 7.98 4.91 13.03
CA GLU A 62 8.99 3.87 13.24
C GLU A 62 8.44 2.53 13.78
N PRO A 63 7.49 2.51 14.74
CA PRO A 63 6.93 1.24 15.23
C PRO A 63 6.26 0.38 14.15
N MET A 64 5.83 0.97 13.03
CA MET A 64 5.18 0.28 11.93
C MET A 64 6.19 -0.32 10.94
N HIS A 65 7.46 0.11 10.98
CA HIS A 65 8.44 -0.26 9.96
C HIS A 65 8.75 -1.75 9.96
N ALA A 66 8.73 -2.41 11.12
CA ALA A 66 8.96 -3.85 11.22
C ALA A 66 7.93 -4.69 10.45
N THR A 67 6.68 -4.20 10.37
CA THR A 67 5.60 -4.85 9.62
C THR A 67 5.61 -4.43 8.16
N LEU A 68 5.72 -3.12 7.89
CA LEU A 68 5.59 -2.59 6.53
C LEU A 68 6.81 -2.86 5.64
N ALA A 69 8.02 -2.92 6.20
CA ALA A 69 9.23 -3.15 5.41
C ALA A 69 9.19 -4.45 4.59
N PRO A 70 8.87 -5.63 5.16
CA PRO A 70 8.74 -6.86 4.38
C PRO A 70 7.58 -6.81 3.38
N GLU A 71 6.47 -6.15 3.70
CA GLU A 71 5.32 -5.99 2.80
C GLU A 71 5.72 -5.15 1.57
N PHE A 72 6.32 -3.98 1.77
CA PHE A 72 6.77 -3.12 0.69
C PHE A 72 7.86 -3.76 -0.17
N ALA A 73 8.78 -4.52 0.44
CA ALA A 73 9.78 -5.27 -0.31
C ALA A 73 9.14 -6.34 -1.22
N GLN A 74 8.07 -6.99 -0.75
CA GLN A 74 7.32 -7.98 -1.51
C GLN A 74 6.53 -7.33 -2.65
N GLU A 75 5.85 -6.21 -2.41
CA GLU A 75 5.18 -5.42 -3.45
C GLU A 75 6.16 -4.98 -4.55
N LEU A 76 7.31 -4.45 -4.16
CA LEU A 76 8.33 -4.02 -5.12
C LEU A 76 8.81 -5.18 -5.99
N LYS A 77 8.97 -6.37 -5.40
CA LYS A 77 9.40 -7.58 -6.12
C LYS A 77 8.33 -8.07 -7.12
N ASP A 78 7.10 -8.20 -6.65
CA ASP A 78 6.02 -8.83 -7.40
C ASP A 78 5.38 -7.87 -8.42
N GLU A 79 5.27 -6.60 -8.08
CA GLU A 79 4.53 -5.59 -8.85
C GLU A 79 5.46 -4.53 -9.47
N GLY A 80 6.72 -4.50 -9.06
CA GLY A 80 7.66 -3.46 -9.48
C GLY A 80 7.33 -2.08 -8.90
N HIS A 81 6.47 -2.03 -7.88
CA HIS A 81 6.00 -0.79 -7.27
C HIS A 81 5.52 -1.04 -5.84
N ILE A 82 5.62 -0.02 -4.99
CA ILE A 82 5.10 -0.04 -3.62
C ILE A 82 3.81 0.77 -3.62
N TYR A 83 2.66 0.09 -3.52
CA TYR A 83 1.33 0.69 -3.52
C TYR A 83 0.82 0.98 -2.11
N MET A 84 1.34 0.28 -1.10
CA MET A 84 0.83 0.37 0.28
C MET A 84 -0.64 -0.04 0.34
N HIS A 85 -0.94 -1.27 -0.10
CA HIS A 85 -2.32 -1.79 -0.19
C HIS A 85 -3.06 -1.73 1.16
#